data_AF-A0A2V7W003-F1
#
_entry.id   AF-A0A2V7W003-F1
#
_cell.length_a   1.000
_cell.length_b   1.000
_cell.length_c   1.000
_cell.angle_alpha   90.00
_cell.angle_beta   90.00
_cell.angle_gamma   90.00
#
_symmetry.space_group_name_H-M   'P 1'
#
loop_
_entity.id
_entity.type
_entity.pdbx_description
1 polymer ?
#
loop_
_entity_poly.entity_id
_entity_poly.type
_entity_poly.pdbx_seq_one_letter_code
_entity_poly.pdbx_strand_id
1 'polypeptide(L)'
;MLTSIPVGAALWLACAVLAGGIARIIPPGRPPLFRGELLLAIAVGAALGLAATVFDFGGWNEPDWRAALLILFGALAAIGSLRAMRAAIPTAV
;
A
#
# COMPACT_ATOMS: atom_id res chain seq x y z
N MET A 1 25.85 18.45 -6.97
CA MET A 1 24.79 17.76 -7.74
C MET A 1 23.63 17.55 -6.78
N LEU A 2 22.61 18.41 -6.89
CA LEU A 2 21.46 18.42 -5.99
C LEU A 2 20.66 17.12 -6.18
N THR A 3 20.34 16.50 -5.06
CA THR A 3 19.51 15.31 -4.90
C THR A 3 18.19 15.49 -5.63
N SER A 4 18.04 14.92 -6.83
CA SER A 4 16.73 14.81 -7.46
C SER A 4 15.86 13.96 -6.55
N ILE A 5 14.88 14.59 -5.90
CA ILE A 5 13.93 13.87 -5.05
C ILE A 5 13.20 12.88 -5.98
N PRO A 6 13.20 11.57 -5.68
CA PRO A 6 12.52 10.59 -6.52
C PRO A 6 11.01 10.74 -6.36
N VAL A 7 10.41 11.64 -7.15
CA VAL A 7 9.01 12.07 -7.02
C VAL A 7 8.05 10.91 -7.28
N GLY A 8 8.39 10.00 -8.19
CA GLY A 8 7.62 8.78 -8.43
C GLY A 8 7.63 7.85 -7.21
N ALA A 9 8.81 7.58 -6.64
CA ALA A 9 8.90 6.77 -5.42
C ALA A 9 8.18 7.44 -4.22
N ALA A 10 8.23 8.77 -4.13
CA ALA A 10 7.50 9.52 -3.12
C ALA A 10 5.97 9.35 -3.28
N LEU A 11 5.46 9.37 -4.52
CA LEU A 11 4.05 9.08 -4.82
C LEU A 11 3.66 7.66 -4.43
N TRP A 12 4.51 6.67 -4.72
CA TRP A 12 4.27 5.27 -4.34
C TRP A 12 4.11 5.11 -2.83
N LEU A 13 5.04 5.68 -2.07
CA LEU A 13 5.01 5.67 -0.61
C LEU A 13 3.80 6.44 -0.07
N ALA A 14 3.50 7.61 -0.64
CA ALA A 14 2.35 8.42 -0.22
C ALA A 14 1.02 7.65 -0.42
N CYS A 15 0.85 6.99 -1.56
CA CYS A 15 -0.33 6.15 -1.84
C CYS A 15 -0.42 4.95 -0.89
N ALA A 16 0.70 4.30 -0.58
CA ALA A 16 0.74 3.17 0.34
C ALA A 16 0.38 3.58 1.78
N VAL A 17 0.92 4.72 2.24
CA VAL A 17 0.58 5.30 3.55
C VAL A 17 -0.89 5.72 3.58
N LEU A 18 -1.39 6.33 2.51
CA LEU A 18 -2.80 6.69 2.37
C LEU A 18 -3.70 5.45 2.44
N ALA A 19 -3.34 4.34 1.77
CA ALA A 19 -4.08 3.09 1.85
C ALA A 19 -4.16 2.55 3.29
N GLY A 20 -3.03 2.57 4.02
CA GLY A 20 -2.98 2.21 5.43
C GLY A 20 -3.83 3.13 6.31
N GLY A 21 -3.89 4.43 5.98
CA GLY A 21 -4.77 5.40 6.61
C GLY A 21 -6.26 5.13 6.34
N ILE A 22 -6.64 4.88 5.09
CA ILE A 22 -8.02 4.55 4.70
C ILE A 22 -8.47 3.24 5.37
N ALA A 23 -7.59 2.24 5.44
CA ALA A 23 -7.87 0.98 6.10
C ALA A 23 -8.18 1.13 7.60
N ARG A 24 -7.88 2.27 8.23
CA ARG A 24 -8.31 2.59 9.61
C ARG A 24 -9.80 2.87 9.72
N ILE A 25 -10.39 3.44 8.68
CA ILE A 25 -11.79 3.89 8.67
C ILE A 25 -12.74 2.69 8.53
N ILE A 26 -12.23 1.57 8.00
CA ILE A 26 -12.99 0.37 7.66
C ILE A 26 -12.44 -0.83 8.45
N PRO A 27 -13.17 -1.60 9.28
CA PRO A 27 -14.27 -1.24 10.16
C PRO A 27 -13.78 -0.76 11.55
N PRO A 28 -14.48 0.18 12.20
CA PRO A 28 -14.14 0.66 13.54
C PRO A 28 -14.33 -0.45 14.60
N GLY A 29 -13.30 -0.70 15.44
CA GLY A 29 -13.43 -1.57 16.63
C GLY A 29 -12.50 -2.78 16.74
N ARG A 30 -11.48 -2.93 15.88
CA ARG A 30 -10.55 -4.10 15.92
C ARG A 30 -9.19 -3.80 16.60
N PRO A 31 -8.52 -4.84 17.13
CA PRO A 31 -7.25 -4.69 17.86
C PRO A 31 -6.17 -3.99 17.01
N PRO A 32 -5.28 -3.20 17.65
CA PRO A 32 -4.39 -2.27 16.99
C PRO A 32 -3.16 -2.97 16.39
N LEU A 33 -3.35 -3.84 15.39
CA LEU A 33 -2.25 -4.32 14.54
C LEU A 33 -1.86 -3.29 13.48
N PHE A 34 -2.07 -2.01 13.78
CA PHE A 34 -1.82 -0.88 12.89
C PHE A 34 -0.41 -0.89 12.31
N ARG A 35 0.59 -1.17 13.15
CA ARG A 35 1.98 -1.22 12.71
C ARG A 35 2.17 -2.29 11.64
N GLY A 36 1.57 -3.47 11.82
CA GLY A 36 1.65 -4.57 10.86
C GLY A 36 0.93 -4.26 9.55
N GLU A 37 -0.24 -3.64 9.60
CA GLU A 37 -0.99 -3.27 8.40
C GLU A 37 -0.33 -2.13 7.62
N LEU A 38 0.25 -1.14 8.30
CA LEU A 38 1.00 -0.06 7.66
C LEU A 38 2.29 -0.59 7.02
N LEU A 39 3.03 -1.45 7.72
CA LEU A 39 4.23 -2.09 7.16
C LEU A 39 3.88 -2.95 5.95
N LEU A 40 2.78 -3.70 6.00
CA LEU A 40 2.27 -4.45 4.86
C LEU A 40 1.93 -3.52 3.70
N ALA A 41 1.19 -2.43 3.94
CA ALA A 41 0.82 -1.48 2.91
C ALA A 41 2.05 -0.87 2.22
N ILE A 42 3.06 -0.47 3.00
CA ILE A 42 4.33 0.07 2.48
C ILE A 42 5.08 -0.99 1.66
N ALA A 43 5.21 -2.22 2.16
CA ALA A 43 5.89 -3.29 1.45
C ALA A 43 5.20 -3.65 0.12
N VAL A 44 3.87 -3.76 0.15
CA VAL A 44 3.06 -4.00 -1.06
C VAL A 44 3.15 -2.82 -2.01
N GLY A 45 3.08 -1.59 -1.52
CA GLY A 45 3.20 -0.39 -2.34
C GLY A 45 4.56 -0.26 -3.02
N ALA A 46 5.66 -0.62 -2.34
CA ALA A 46 6.98 -0.69 -2.94
C ALA A 46 7.05 -1.77 -4.03
N ALA A 47 6.52 -2.97 -3.77
CA ALA A 47 6.48 -4.06 -4.76
C ALA A 47 5.63 -3.68 -5.99
N LEU A 48 4.48 -3.05 -5.78
CA LEU A 48 3.61 -2.59 -6.86
C LEU A 48 4.19 -1.39 -7.61
N GLY A 49 4.94 -0.50 -6.97
CA GLY A 49 5.67 0.58 -7.63
C GLY A 49 6.77 0.07 -8.55
N LEU A 50 7.50 -0.96 -8.11
CA LEU A 50 8.45 -1.67 -8.98
C LEU A 50 7.74 -2.32 -10.17
N ALA A 51 6.60 -2.99 -9.94
CA ALA A 51 5.79 -3.56 -11.01
C ALA A 51 5.25 -2.47 -11.96
N ALA A 52 4.83 -1.32 -11.44
CA ALA A 52 4.37 -0.18 -12.23
C ALA A 52 5.46 0.33 -13.17
N THR A 53 6.71 0.35 -12.72
CA THR A 53 7.87 0.69 -13.56
C THR A 53 8.04 -0.31 -14.70
N VAL A 54 7.81 -1.60 -14.45
CA VAL A 54 7.84 -2.64 -15.50
C VAL A 54 6.71 -2.47 -16.51
N PHE A 55 5.54 -1.99 -16.06
CA PHE A 55 4.39 -1.70 -16.93
C PHE A 55 4.43 -0.32 -17.60
N ASP A 56 5.54 0.42 -17.47
CA ASP A 56 5.70 1.76 -18.05
C ASP A 56 4.66 2.78 -17.54
N PHE A 57 4.25 2.63 -16.28
CA PHE A 57 3.38 3.58 -15.57
C PHE A 57 4.22 4.64 -14.83
N GLY A 58 5.19 5.24 -15.53
CA GLY A 58 6.18 6.12 -14.92
C GLY A 58 7.25 5.35 -14.13
N GLY A 59 8.24 6.10 -13.62
CA GLY A 59 9.43 5.54 -12.98
C GLY A 59 9.73 6.14 -11.62
N TRP A 60 10.99 6.02 -11.19
CA TRP A 60 11.45 6.51 -9.89
C TRP A 60 11.27 8.02 -9.72
N ASN A 61 11.42 8.78 -10.81
CA ASN A 61 11.36 10.25 -10.81
C ASN A 61 10.11 10.80 -11.51
N GLU A 62 9.46 10.05 -12.40
CA GLU A 62 8.21 10.48 -13.03
C GLU A 62 6.98 10.02 -12.24
N PRO A 63 6.18 10.95 -11.68
CA PRO A 63 4.89 10.61 -11.10
C PRO A 63 3.86 10.27 -12.19
N ASP A 64 3.13 9.18 -12.01
CA ASP A 64 2.03 8.76 -12.90
C ASP A 64 0.80 8.35 -12.08
N TRP A 65 -0.38 8.80 -12.50
CA TRP A 65 -1.64 8.53 -11.81
C TRP A 65 -2.04 7.04 -11.88
N ARG A 66 -1.65 6.31 -12.93
CA ARG A 66 -1.92 4.87 -13.09
C ARG A 66 -1.18 4.07 -12.03
N ALA A 67 0.10 4.41 -11.79
CA ALA A 67 0.87 3.83 -10.70
C ALA A 67 0.25 4.16 -9.33
N ALA A 68 -0.20 5.40 -9.13
CA ALA A 68 -0.87 5.81 -7.90
C ALA A 68 -2.12 4.97 -7.60
N LEU A 69 -2.99 4.75 -8.61
CA LEU A 69 -4.19 3.92 -8.45
C LEU A 69 -3.85 2.45 -8.21
N LEU A 70 -2.91 1.89 -8.97
CA LEU A 70 -2.46 0.51 -8.81
C LEU A 70 -1.99 0.26 -7.37
N ILE A 71 -1.15 1.15 -6.85
CA ILE A 71 -0.57 1.04 -5.51
C ILE A 71 -1.65 1.23 -4.44
N LEU A 72 -2.50 2.25 -4.57
CA LEU A 72 -3.57 2.53 -3.60
C LEU A 72 -4.54 1.35 -3.47
N PHE A 73 -5.09 0.88 -4.60
CA PHE A 73 -6.06 -0.22 -4.57
C PHE A 73 -5.41 -1.57 -4.29
N GLY A 74 -4.20 -1.81 -4.79
CA GLY A 74 -3.46 -3.04 -4.49
C GLY A 74 -3.08 -3.16 -3.00
N ALA A 75 -2.67 -2.07 -2.36
CA ALA A 75 -2.40 -2.06 -0.92
C ALA A 75 -3.68 -2.27 -0.10
N LEU A 76 -4.80 -1.62 -0.47
CA LEU A 76 -6.10 -1.86 0.17
C LEU A 76 -6.56 -3.32 0.01
N ALA A 77 -6.39 -3.89 -1.18
CA ALA A 77 -6.70 -5.29 -1.46
C ALA A 77 -5.86 -6.23 -0.58
N ALA A 78 -4.54 -6.02 -0.49
CA ALA A 78 -3.66 -6.82 0.35
C ALA A 78 -4.04 -6.77 1.84
N ILE A 79 -4.35 -5.59 2.36
CA ILE A 79 -4.84 -5.42 3.74
C ILE A 79 -6.19 -6.14 3.91
N GLY A 80 -7.11 -5.98 2.96
CA GLY A 80 -8.40 -6.67 2.94
C GLY A 80 -8.25 -8.19 2.96
N SER A 81 -7.37 -8.74 2.13
CA SER A 81 -7.05 -10.18 2.08
C SER A 81 -6.49 -10.68 3.40
N LEU A 82 -5.50 -9.98 3.99
CA LEU A 82 -4.94 -10.35 5.29
C LEU A 82 -6.03 -10.41 6.37
N ARG A 83 -6.95 -9.44 6.37
CA ARG A 83 -8.07 -9.39 7.32
C ARG A 83 -9.08 -10.50 7.08
N ALA A 84 -9.40 -10.80 5.82
CA ALA A 84 -10.28 -11.92 5.46
C ALA A 84 -9.68 -13.26 5.90
N MET A 85 -8.39 -13.50 5.63
CA MET A 85 -7.69 -14.72 6.05
C MET A 85 -7.70 -14.90 7.57
N ARG A 86 -7.45 -13.82 8.33
CA ARG A 86 -7.51 -13.88 9.80
C ARG A 86 -8.92 -14.16 10.32
N ALA A 87 -9.94 -13.59 9.68
CA ALA A 87 -11.33 -13.85 10.06
C ALA A 87 -11.77 -15.29 9.74
N ALA A 88 -11.16 -15.92 8.72
CA ALA A 88 -11.44 -17.28 8.31
C ALA A 88 -10.76 -18.36 9.16
N ILE A 89 -9.80 -18.00 10.03
CA ILE A 89 -9.19 -18.94 10.97
C ILE A 89 -10.10 -19.01 12.21
N PRO A 90 -10.88 -20.10 12.42
CA PRO A 90 -11.65 -20.24 13.64
C PRO A 90 -10.67 -20.35 14.81
N THR A 91 -10.72 -19.38 15.73
CA THR A 91 -10.11 -19.54 17.04
C THR A 91 -10.94 -20.58 17.77
N ALA A 92 -10.49 -21.84 17.75
CA ALA A 92 -11.02 -22.88 18.61
C ALA A 92 -10.87 -22.40 20.06
N VAL A 93 -11.98 -21.98 20.64
CA VAL A 93 -12.17 -21.81 22.09
C VAL A 93 -12.99 -22.99 22.56
#